data_AF-A0A837HES3-F1
#
_entry.id   AF-A0A837HES3-F1
#
_cell.length_a   1.000
_cell.length_b   1.000
_cell.length_c   1.000
_cell.angle_alpha   90.00
_cell.angle_beta   90.00
_cell.angle_gamma   90.00
#
_symmetry.space_group_name_H-M   'P 1'
#
loop_
_entity.id
_entity.type
_entity.pdbx_description
1 polymer ?
#
loop_
_entity_poly.entity_id
_entity_poly.type
_entity_poly.pdbx_seq_one_letter_code
_entity_poly.pdbx_strand_id
1 'polypeptide(L)' 'MNDYSTQNVSPFLLEELKRALESVPDYGSVEIYVENGLVSQITTRKIKKTIRNKNGQS' A
#
# COMPACT_ATOMS: atom_id res chain seq x y z
N MET A 1 -7.81 -15.50 -17.06
CA MET A 1 -6.76 -14.45 -17.01
C MET A 1 -6.29 -14.39 -15.57
N ASN A 2 -4.99 -14.23 -15.29
CA ASN A 2 -4.54 -14.23 -13.90
C ASN A 2 -4.66 -12.82 -13.34
N ASP A 3 -5.67 -12.58 -12.51
CA ASP A 3 -6.08 -11.22 -12.14
C ASP A 3 -5.00 -10.45 -11.39
N TYR A 4 -4.07 -11.15 -10.75
CA TYR A 4 -2.96 -10.56 -10.01
C TYR A 4 -1.63 -10.53 -10.79
N SER A 5 -1.65 -10.73 -12.11
CA SER A 5 -0.42 -10.66 -12.91
C SER A 5 0.13 -9.24 -13.02
N THR A 6 1.44 -9.08 -12.79
CA THR A 6 2.12 -7.80 -13.02
C THR A 6 2.46 -7.57 -14.48
N GLN A 7 2.55 -8.63 -15.29
CA GLN A 7 2.80 -8.54 -16.73
C GLN A 7 1.51 -8.22 -17.51
N ASN A 8 0.36 -8.63 -16.97
CA ASN A 8 -0.96 -8.33 -17.51
C ASN A 8 -1.81 -7.74 -16.38
N VAL A 9 -1.58 -6.46 -16.09
CA VAL A 9 -2.24 -5.77 -14.98
C VAL A 9 -3.74 -5.71 -15.25
N SER A 10 -4.51 -6.52 -14.52
CA SER A 10 -5.95 -6.56 -14.66
C SER A 10 -6.60 -5.33 -13.98
N PRO A 11 -7.83 -4.95 -14.39
CA PRO A 11 -8.62 -3.95 -13.67
C PRO A 11 -8.83 -4.32 -12.19
N PHE A 12 -8.92 -5.62 -11.89
CA PHE A 12 -9.12 -6.12 -10.53
C PHE A 12 -7.91 -5.85 -9.63
N LEU A 13 -6.69 -6.11 -10.12
CA LEU A 13 -5.46 -5.78 -9.39
C LEU A 13 -5.34 -4.27 -9.15
N LEU A 14 -5.70 -3.44 -10.13
CA LEU A 14 -5.72 -1.99 -9.95
C LEU A 14 -6.70 -1.54 -8.87
N GLU A 15 -7.89 -2.16 -8.82
CA GLU A 15 -8.89 -1.84 -7.81
C GLU A 15 -8.43 -2.25 -6.39
N GLU A 16 -7.83 -3.43 -6.24
CA GLU A 16 -7.22 -3.87 -4.98
C GLU A 16 -6.11 -2.92 -4.50
N LEU A 17 -5.20 -2.52 -5.39
CA LEU A 17 -4.14 -1.57 -5.07
C LEU A 17 -4.70 -0.20 -4.66
N LYS A 18 -5.76 0.27 -5.34
CA LYS A 18 -6.45 1.50 -4.99
C LYS A 18 -7.08 1.41 -3.60
N ARG A 19 -7.82 0.34 -3.31
CA ARG A 19 -8.43 0.10 -1.99
C ARG A 19 -7.39 0.01 -0.89
N ALA A 20 -6.24 -0.63 -1.16
CA ALA A 20 -5.14 -0.72 -0.21
C ALA A 20 -4.56 0.66 0.14
N LEU A 21 -4.37 1.54 -0.85
CA LEU A 21 -3.93 2.92 -0.64
C LEU A 21 -4.97 3.74 0.14
N GLU A 22 -6.25 3.64 -0.22
CA GLU A 22 -7.35 4.33 0.48
C GLU A 22 -7.51 3.87 1.93
N SER A 23 -7.11 2.64 2.26
CA SER A 23 -7.14 2.10 3.62
C SER A 23 -6.12 2.74 4.58
N VAL A 24 -5.19 3.56 4.06
CA VAL A 24 -4.18 4.28 4.84
C VAL A 24 -4.57 5.76 4.95
N PRO A 25 -5.37 6.16 5.95
CA PRO A 25 -6.06 7.46 5.96
C PRO A 25 -5.15 8.68 6.18
N ASP A 26 -4.03 8.53 6.90
CA ASP A 26 -3.15 9.65 7.28
C ASP A 26 -1.68 9.37 6.96
N TYR A 27 -1.11 8.40 7.65
CA TYR A 27 0.29 8.00 7.49
C TYR A 27 0.42 6.50 7.68
N GLY A 28 1.25 5.89 6.86
CA GLY A 28 1.42 4.46 6.81
C GLY A 28 2.26 4.01 5.63
N SER A 29 2.24 2.71 5.38
CA SER A 29 2.82 2.08 4.20
C SER A 29 1.81 1.14 3.55
N VAL A 30 1.96 0.96 2.24
CA VAL A 30 1.42 -0.18 1.50
C VAL A 30 2.62 -0.91 0.92
N GLU A 31 2.68 -2.21 1.15
CA GLU A 31 3.75 -3.10 0.71
C GLU A 31 3.15 -4.18 -0.20
N ILE A 32 3.74 -4.35 -1.39
CA ILE A 32 3.27 -5.29 -2.41
C ILE A 32 4.37 -6.33 -2.62
N TYR A 33 4.01 -7.60 -2.42
CA TYR A 33 4.90 -8.73 -2.65
C TYR A 33 4.54 -9.39 -3.96
N VAL A 34 5.56 -9.62 -4.78
CA VAL A 34 5.43 -10.21 -6.11
C VAL A 34 6.30 -11.45 -6.17
N GLU A 35 5.70 -12.58 -6.57
CA GLU A 35 6.38 -13.84 -6.79
C GLU A 35 6.03 -14.36 -8.19
N ASN A 36 7.04 -14.73 -8.97
CA ASN A 36 6.86 -15.26 -10.33
C ASN A 36 5.99 -14.36 -11.24
N GLY A 37 6.06 -13.04 -11.07
CA GLY A 37 5.27 -12.08 -11.84
C GLY A 37 3.79 -12.00 -11.44
N LEU A 38 3.43 -12.54 -10.28
CA LEU A 38 2.10 -12.46 -9.68
C LEU A 38 2.20 -11.71 -8.35
N VAL A 39 1.28 -10.78 -8.12
CA VAL A 39 1.09 -10.21 -6.78
C VAL A 39 0.55 -11.32 -5.89
N SER A 40 1.34 -11.68 -4.87
CA SER A 40 0.99 -12.76 -3.93
C SER A 40 0.46 -12.21 -2.61
N GLN A 41 0.81 -10.98 -2.25
CA GLN A 41 0.34 -10.33 -1.03
C GLN A 41 0.36 -8.81 -1.14
N ILE A 42 -0.67 -8.17 -0.58
CA ILE A 42 -0.73 -6.73 -0.34
C ILE A 42 -0.87 -6.53 1.17
N THR A 43 0.04 -5.77 1.77
CA THR A 43 0.02 -5.45 3.20
C THR A 43 -0.15 -3.95 3.38
N THR A 44 -1.05 -3.55 4.26
CA THR A 44 -1.25 -2.15 4.62
C THR A 44 -0.91 -1.95 6.10
N ARG A 45 -0.13 -0.91 6.38
CA ARG A 45 0.29 -0.58 7.74
C ARG A 45 -0.11 0.85 8.04
N LYS A 46 -1.11 1.02 8.90
CA LYS A 46 -1.42 2.33 9.49
C LYS A 46 -0.39 2.66 10.56
N ILE A 47 0.25 3.83 10.45
CA ILE A 47 1.28 4.29 11.38
C ILE A 47 0.81 5.58 12.03
N LYS A 48 0.55 5.53 13.33
CA LYS A 48 0.27 6.75 14.11
C LYS A 48 1.58 7.43 14.49
N LYS A 49 1.81 8.63 13.97
CA LYS A 49 2.89 9.49 14.48
C LYS A 49 2.48 10.01 15.86
N THR A 50 3.24 9.67 16.89
CA THR A 50 2.95 10.08 18.27
C THR A 50 3.59 11.41 18.63
N ILE A 51 4.52 11.92 17.82
CA ILE A 51 5.21 13.21 18.04
C ILE A 51 5.56 13.84 16.68
N ARG A 52 5.04 15.04 16.37
CA ARG A 52 5.60 15.92 15.33
C ARG A 52 5.22 17.40 15.53
N ASN A 53 5.98 18.08 16.41
CA ASN A 53 6.51 19.45 16.27
C ASN A 53 7.23 19.84 17.57
N LYS A 54 8.57 19.83 17.57
CA LYS A 54 9.34 20.77 18.41
C LYS A 54 9.38 22.09 17.64
N ASN A 55 8.27 22.83 17.64
CA ASN A 55 8.36 24.28 17.46
C ASN A 55 8.58 24.87 18.85
N GLY A 56 9.84 25.13 19.18
CA GLY A 56 10.24 25.72 20.46
C GLY A 56 11.48 25.05 21.02
N GLN A 57 12.66 25.40 20.50
CA GLN A 57 13.85 25.65 21.31
C GLN A 57 14.95 26.31 20.47
N SER A 58 15.17 27.58 20.81
CA SER A 58 16.28 28.51 20.52
C SER A 58 16.45 29.02 19.09
#